data_AF-A0A2V8JSV2-F1
#
_entry.id   AF-A0A2V8JSV2-F1
#
_cell.length_a   1.000
_cell.length_b   1.000
_cell.length_c   1.000
_cell.angle_alpha   90.00
_cell.angle_beta   90.00
_cell.angle_gamma   90.00
#
_symmetry.space_group_name_H-M   'P 1'
#
loop_
_entity.id
_entity.type
_entity.pdbx_description
1 polymer ?
#
loop_
_entity_poly.entity_id
_entity_poly.type
_entity_poly.pdbx_seq_one_letter_code
_entity_poly.pdbx_strand_id
1 'polypeptide(L)'
;RGAWTLETISSNQSLQSGYATLQCSASVEAQLLYSYYSPTGVKISEATVFSSAPSRQLQVLADAREGARLGLAIANDTDQTVTYSLVVGDATGNVVGMTNVTLEARSARAAFLDEFLPIPPGNYGQVLLSGNSGSASLIGLRFTGGNFTTIPETIR
;
A
#
# COMPACT_ATOMS: atom_id res chain seq x y z
N ARG A 1 21.89 8.27 21.49
CA ARG A 1 20.79 7.66 22.29
C ARG A 1 19.51 8.30 21.81
N GLY A 2 18.61 7.55 21.15
CA GLY A 2 17.36 8.10 20.61
C GLY A 2 16.33 8.28 21.71
N ALA A 3 15.77 9.48 21.83
CA ALA A 3 14.58 9.73 22.64
C ALA A 3 13.35 9.49 21.76
N TRP A 4 12.31 8.85 22.31
CA TRP A 4 11.02 8.70 21.65
C TRP A 4 10.18 9.93 21.96
N THR A 5 9.69 10.62 20.93
CA THR A 5 8.70 11.69 21.06
C THR A 5 7.34 11.11 20.67
N LEU A 6 6.36 11.19 21.56
CA LEU A 6 4.98 10.81 21.27
C LEU A 6 4.14 12.08 21.17
N GLU A 7 3.59 12.33 19.99
CA GLU A 7 2.64 13.42 19.74
C GLU A 7 1.30 12.82 19.36
N THR A 8 0.25 13.25 20.06
CA THR A 8 -1.13 12.82 19.78
C THR A 8 -1.86 13.93 19.03
N ILE A 9 -2.31 13.62 17.82
CA ILE A 9 -3.21 14.51 17.06
C ILE A 9 -4.61 13.93 17.16
N SER A 10 -5.55 14.71 17.71
CA SER A 10 -6.98 14.38 17.67
C SER A 10 -7.67 15.32 16.69
N SER A 11 -8.22 14.79 15.60
CA SER A 11 -9.00 15.56 14.63
C SER A 11 -10.30 14.84 14.33
N ASN A 12 -11.40 15.60 14.29
CA ASN A 12 -12.70 15.13 13.81
C ASN A 12 -12.94 15.53 12.34
N GLN A 13 -11.93 16.07 11.66
CA GLN A 13 -12.01 16.41 10.24
C GLN A 13 -11.92 15.15 9.38
N SER A 14 -12.36 15.26 8.12
CA SER A 14 -12.17 14.19 7.15
C SER A 14 -10.67 13.89 6.99
N LEU A 15 -10.35 12.60 6.89
CA LEU A 15 -8.97 12.16 6.64
C LEU A 15 -8.45 12.81 5.36
N GLN A 16 -7.32 13.50 5.48
CA GLN A 16 -6.55 14.00 4.36
C GLN A 16 -5.33 13.09 4.18
N SER A 17 -5.06 12.69 2.95
CA SER A 17 -3.91 11.88 2.57
C SER A 17 -3.08 12.62 1.54
N GLY A 18 -1.76 12.43 1.56
CA GLY A 18 -0.86 13.06 0.61
C GLY A 18 0.54 12.50 0.69
N TYR A 19 1.49 13.28 0.17
CA TYR A 19 2.90 12.93 0.11
C TYR A 19 3.73 13.90 0.94
N ALA A 20 4.76 13.38 1.63
CA ALA A 20 5.73 14.18 2.36
C ALA A 20 7.10 13.49 2.34
N THR A 21 8.16 14.28 2.29
CA THR A 21 9.54 13.82 2.40
C THR A 21 10.11 14.17 3.77
N LEU A 22 10.83 13.22 4.36
CA LEU A 22 11.65 13.45 5.53
C LEU A 22 13.11 13.25 5.14
N GLN A 23 13.87 14.33 5.07
CA GLN A 23 15.31 14.25 4.80
C GLN A 23 16.06 14.04 6.11
N CYS A 24 16.80 12.94 6.21
CA CYS A 24 17.61 12.63 7.38
C CYS A 24 19.10 12.59 7.02
N SER A 25 19.97 12.92 7.98
CA SER A 25 21.43 12.80 7.84
C SER A 25 21.93 11.36 8.05
N ALA A 26 21.04 10.44 8.41
CA ALA A 26 21.29 9.02 8.60
C ALA A 26 20.13 8.20 8.03
N SER A 27 20.34 6.90 7.81
CA SER A 27 19.26 5.98 7.41
C SER A 27 18.17 5.94 8.46
N VAL A 28 16.91 5.97 8.01
CA VAL A 28 15.73 5.87 8.87
C VAL A 28 14.81 4.80 8.30
N GLU A 29 14.42 3.87 9.16
CA GLU A 29 13.36 2.91 8.88
C GLU A 29 12.06 3.43 9.51
N ALA A 30 11.04 3.64 8.68
CA ALA A 30 9.73 4.03 9.14
C ALA A 30 8.91 2.79 9.51
N GLN A 31 8.19 2.88 10.62
CA GLN A 31 7.20 1.88 11.02
C GLN A 31 5.92 2.61 11.40
N LEU A 32 4.79 2.12 10.89
CA LEU A 32 3.46 2.60 11.23
C LEU A 32 2.70 1.50 11.93
N LEU A 33 1.92 1.84 12.95
CA LEU A 33 0.97 0.95 13.59
C LEU A 33 -0.43 1.43 13.27
N TYR A 34 -1.16 0.65 12.48
CA TYR A 34 -2.58 0.89 12.26
C TYR A 34 -3.38 0.10 13.28
N SER A 35 -4.27 0.77 13.99
CA SER A 35 -5.16 0.17 14.98
C SER A 35 -6.60 0.56 14.66
N TYR A 36 -7.51 -0.41 14.62
CA TYR A 36 -8.94 -0.19 14.43
C TYR A 36 -9.68 -0.49 15.73
N TYR A 37 -10.55 0.43 16.11
CA TYR A 37 -11.32 0.37 17.34
C TYR A 37 -12.82 0.36 17.01
N SER A 38 -13.60 -0.34 17.83
CA SER A 38 -15.05 -0.23 17.82
C SER A 38 -15.49 1.20 18.20
N PRO A 39 -16.75 1.58 17.91
CA PRO A 39 -17.32 2.82 18.43
C PRO A 39 -17.29 2.94 19.97
N THR A 40 -17.18 1.81 20.68
CA THR A 40 -17.06 1.75 22.15
C THR A 40 -15.61 1.79 22.65
N GLY A 41 -14.62 1.97 21.76
CA GLY A 41 -13.21 2.09 22.11
C GLY A 41 -12.47 0.76 22.31
N VAL A 42 -13.07 -0.37 21.94
CA VAL A 42 -12.42 -1.69 22.03
C VAL A 42 -11.55 -1.92 20.81
N LYS A 43 -10.27 -2.29 20.99
CA LYS A 43 -9.37 -2.61 19.86
C LYS A 43 -9.84 -3.90 19.17
N ILE A 44 -10.11 -3.82 17.86
CA ILE A 44 -10.59 -4.94 17.04
C ILE A 44 -9.45 -5.55 16.23
N SER A 45 -8.59 -4.72 15.65
CA SER A 45 -7.51 -5.18 14.76
C SER A 45 -6.34 -4.22 14.80
N GLU A 46 -5.15 -4.75 14.53
CA GLU A 46 -3.92 -3.97 14.50
C GLU A 46 -2.91 -4.61 13.54
N ALA A 47 -2.16 -3.78 12.82
CA ALA A 47 -1.10 -4.24 11.94
C ALA A 47 0.05 -3.23 11.89
N THR A 48 1.28 -3.75 11.89
CA THR A 48 2.48 -2.96 11.66
C THR A 48 2.78 -2.90 10.17
N VAL A 49 2.97 -1.70 9.65
CA VAL A 49 3.37 -1.43 8.26
C VAL A 49 4.81 -0.91 8.26
N PHE A 50 5.66 -1.56 7.48
CA PHE A 50 7.08 -1.23 7.37
C PHE A 50 7.33 -0.31 6.17
N SER A 51 8.48 0.35 6.16
CA SER A 51 8.98 1.05 4.98
C SER A 51 9.17 0.08 3.80
N SER A 52 8.72 0.49 2.61
CA SER A 52 8.88 -0.27 1.37
C SER A 52 9.97 0.34 0.48
N ALA A 53 10.95 -0.49 0.10
CA ALA A 53 12.11 -0.04 -0.66
C ALA A 53 11.72 0.22 -2.14
N PRO A 54 12.16 1.34 -2.73
CA PRO A 54 11.76 1.66 -4.09
C PRO A 54 12.41 0.72 -5.12
N SER A 55 11.61 0.14 -6.02
CA SER A 55 12.07 -0.71 -7.12
C SER A 55 11.25 -0.50 -8.40
N ARG A 56 11.78 -0.99 -9.53
CA ARG A 56 11.10 -0.98 -10.83
C ARG A 56 10.18 -2.17 -11.04
N GLN A 57 10.35 -3.24 -10.26
CA GLN A 57 9.50 -4.43 -10.28
C GLN A 57 9.21 -4.84 -8.85
N LEU A 58 7.92 -4.78 -8.51
CA LEU A 58 7.41 -5.08 -7.18
C LEU A 58 6.25 -6.05 -7.31
N GLN A 59 6.13 -6.92 -6.31
CA GLN A 59 5.08 -7.92 -6.24
C GLN A 59 4.45 -7.91 -4.85
N VAL A 60 3.12 -8.01 -4.79
CA VAL A 60 2.37 -8.31 -3.55
C VAL A 60 1.39 -9.45 -3.79
N LEU A 61 0.97 -10.12 -2.72
CA LEU A 61 -0.08 -11.14 -2.78
C LEU A 61 -1.46 -10.45 -2.70
N ALA A 62 -2.27 -10.63 -3.74
CA ALA A 62 -3.71 -10.41 -3.62
C ALA A 62 -4.38 -11.67 -3.07
N ASP A 63 -5.24 -11.47 -2.08
CA ASP A 63 -6.12 -12.51 -1.55
C ASP A 63 -7.48 -11.89 -1.20
N ALA A 64 -8.41 -11.96 -2.16
CA ALA A 64 -9.78 -11.48 -2.01
C ALA A 64 -10.75 -12.56 -1.51
N ARG A 65 -10.25 -13.71 -1.03
CA ARG A 65 -11.09 -14.73 -0.40
C ARG A 65 -11.70 -14.19 0.89
N GLU A 66 -12.81 -14.79 1.32
CA GLU A 66 -13.53 -14.38 2.54
C GLU A 66 -14.09 -12.94 2.48
N GLY A 67 -14.34 -12.43 1.27
CA GLY A 67 -14.80 -11.05 1.08
C GLY A 67 -13.73 -9.99 1.37
N ALA A 68 -12.46 -10.40 1.43
CA ALA A 68 -11.36 -9.47 1.65
C ALA A 68 -11.13 -8.58 0.43
N ARG A 69 -10.58 -7.39 0.69
CA ARG A 69 -10.10 -6.45 -0.31
C ARG A 69 -8.62 -6.16 -0.04
N LEU A 70 -7.83 -6.06 -1.11
CA LEU A 70 -6.43 -5.66 -1.00
C LEU A 70 -6.36 -4.14 -1.14
N GLY A 71 -6.04 -3.42 -0.07
CA GLY A 71 -5.57 -2.04 -0.14
C GLY A 71 -4.14 -2.00 -0.66
N LEU A 72 -3.84 -1.11 -1.59
CA LEU A 72 -2.50 -0.84 -2.10
C LEU A 72 -2.15 0.62 -1.86
N ALA A 73 -0.95 0.88 -1.38
CA ALA A 73 -0.35 2.21 -1.40
C ALA A 73 0.88 2.19 -2.32
N ILE A 74 0.86 3.07 -3.32
CA ILE A 74 1.92 3.23 -4.31
C ILE A 74 2.46 4.65 -4.18
N ALA A 75 3.77 4.80 -4.02
CA ALA A 75 4.43 6.10 -3.94
C ALA A 75 5.44 6.27 -5.08
N ASN A 76 5.39 7.45 -5.70
CA ASN A 76 6.38 7.95 -6.65
C ASN A 76 7.22 9.03 -5.96
N ASP A 77 8.38 8.63 -5.44
CA ASP A 77 9.35 9.56 -4.84
C ASP A 77 10.35 10.13 -5.86
N THR A 78 10.03 10.09 -7.15
CA THR A 78 10.86 10.73 -8.19
C THR A 78 10.40 12.15 -8.46
N ASP A 79 11.25 12.94 -9.12
CA ASP A 79 10.95 14.30 -9.58
C ASP A 79 10.20 14.34 -10.92
N GLN A 80 9.70 13.20 -11.41
CA GLN A 80 9.00 13.09 -12.68
C GLN A 80 7.68 12.36 -12.51
N THR A 81 6.70 12.66 -13.35
CA THR A 81 5.49 11.85 -13.47
C THR A 81 5.85 10.49 -14.04
N VAL A 82 5.44 9.41 -13.38
CA VAL A 82 5.72 8.04 -13.80
C VAL A 82 4.41 7.28 -14.02
N THR A 83 4.35 6.49 -15.08
CA THR A 83 3.26 5.55 -15.33
C THR A 83 3.74 4.14 -15.06
N TYR A 84 3.08 3.45 -14.14
CA TYR A 84 3.35 2.08 -13.74
C TYR A 84 2.32 1.14 -14.35
N SER A 85 2.76 -0.03 -14.81
CA SER A 85 1.85 -1.11 -15.19
C SER A 85 1.49 -1.93 -13.95
N LEU A 86 0.19 -2.15 -13.73
CA LEU A 86 -0.35 -2.96 -12.66
C LEU A 86 -1.02 -4.19 -13.27
N VAL A 87 -0.42 -5.35 -13.06
CA VAL A 87 -0.89 -6.64 -13.60
C VAL A 87 -1.33 -7.54 -12.46
N VAL A 88 -2.53 -8.10 -12.55
CA VAL A 88 -3.08 -9.01 -11.55
C VAL A 88 -3.18 -10.41 -12.14
N GLY A 89 -2.63 -11.39 -11.43
CA GLY A 89 -2.71 -12.80 -11.75
C GLY A 89 -3.64 -13.57 -10.82
N ASP A 90 -4.04 -14.76 -11.27
CA ASP A 90 -4.67 -15.79 -10.43
C ASP A 90 -3.61 -16.70 -9.79
N ALA A 91 -4.08 -17.72 -9.07
CA ALA A 91 -3.26 -18.70 -8.37
C ALA A 91 -2.39 -19.58 -9.30
N THR A 92 -2.73 -19.62 -10.58
CA THR A 92 -2.01 -20.36 -11.62
C THR A 92 -1.10 -19.48 -12.47
N GLY A 93 -1.08 -18.17 -12.19
CA GLY A 93 -0.26 -17.18 -12.89
C GLY A 93 -0.91 -16.61 -14.16
N ASN A 94 -2.17 -16.94 -14.46
CA ASN A 94 -2.86 -16.32 -15.59
C ASN A 94 -3.21 -14.88 -15.24
N VAL A 95 -3.09 -13.97 -16.21
CA VAL A 95 -3.50 -12.58 -16.02
C VAL A 95 -5.02 -12.50 -16.00
N VAL A 96 -5.56 -11.98 -14.91
CA VAL A 96 -7.01 -11.73 -14.72
C VAL A 96 -7.38 -10.26 -14.81
N GLY A 97 -6.40 -9.37 -14.78
CA GLY A 97 -6.61 -7.94 -14.93
C GLY A 97 -5.31 -7.19 -15.18
N MET A 98 -5.39 -6.07 -15.90
CA MET A 98 -4.27 -5.18 -16.12
C MET A 98 -4.75 -3.74 -16.27
N THR A 99 -4.00 -2.80 -15.70
CA THR A 99 -4.22 -1.36 -15.88
C THR A 99 -2.91 -0.59 -15.76
N ASN A 100 -2.95 0.71 -16.05
CA ASN A 100 -1.83 1.62 -15.78
C ASN A 100 -2.19 2.57 -14.64
N VAL A 101 -1.22 2.86 -13.79
CA VAL A 101 -1.32 3.84 -12.70
C VAL A 101 -0.31 4.95 -12.95
N THR A 102 -0.80 6.15 -13.29
CA THR A 102 0.04 7.34 -13.43
C THR A 102 0.06 8.10 -12.11
N LEU A 103 1.27 8.35 -11.58
CA LEU A 103 1.49 9.19 -10.41
C LEU A 103 2.35 10.39 -10.79
N GLU A 104 1.94 11.58 -10.36
CA GLU A 104 2.74 12.79 -10.49
C GLU A 104 4.05 12.68 -9.72
N ALA A 105 5.00 13.57 -10.02
CA ALA A 105 6.22 13.71 -9.22
C ALA A 105 5.89 13.92 -7.74
N ARG A 106 6.63 13.27 -6.84
CA ARG A 106 6.47 13.42 -5.39
C ARG A 106 5.01 13.24 -4.93
N SER A 107 4.39 12.14 -5.35
CA SER A 107 2.98 11.84 -5.03
C SER A 107 2.79 10.39 -4.63
N ALA A 108 1.66 10.10 -3.99
CA ALA A 108 1.26 8.75 -3.63
C ALA A 108 -0.24 8.55 -3.86
N ARG A 109 -0.63 7.30 -4.12
CA ARG A 109 -2.03 6.88 -4.22
C ARG A 109 -2.25 5.63 -3.38
N ALA A 110 -3.24 5.71 -2.48
CA ALA A 110 -3.75 4.58 -1.73
C ALA A 110 -5.20 4.30 -2.14
N ALA A 111 -5.51 3.08 -2.54
CA ALA A 111 -6.86 2.63 -2.89
C ALA A 111 -6.96 1.10 -2.80
N PHE A 112 -8.17 0.55 -2.77
CA PHE A 112 -8.34 -0.88 -2.94
C PHE A 112 -8.03 -1.31 -4.39
N LEU A 113 -7.52 -2.53 -4.56
CA LEU A 113 -7.14 -3.09 -5.87
C LEU A 113 -8.30 -3.03 -6.86
N ASP A 114 -9.52 -3.33 -6.40
CA ASP A 114 -10.75 -3.30 -7.20
C ASP A 114 -11.16 -1.87 -7.64
N GLU A 115 -10.60 -0.82 -7.05
CA GLU A 115 -10.78 0.58 -7.47
C GLU A 115 -9.78 0.99 -8.56
N PHE A 116 -8.68 0.26 -8.74
CA PHE A 116 -7.77 0.46 -9.87
C PHE A 116 -8.27 -0.23 -11.13
N LEU A 117 -8.81 -1.43 -10.97
CA LEU A 117 -9.36 -2.24 -12.04
C LEU A 117 -10.34 -3.28 -11.48
N PRO A 118 -11.38 -3.67 -12.23
CA PRO A 118 -12.25 -4.78 -11.83
C PRO A 118 -11.46 -6.09 -11.74
N ILE A 119 -11.63 -6.83 -10.64
CA ILE A 119 -11.01 -8.15 -10.41
C ILE A 119 -12.12 -9.15 -10.06
N PRO A 120 -12.03 -10.42 -10.52
CA PRO A 120 -13.00 -11.44 -10.14
C PRO A 120 -13.14 -11.57 -8.61
N PRO A 121 -14.37 -11.67 -8.07
CA PRO A 121 -14.58 -11.91 -6.65
C PRO A 121 -13.84 -13.17 -6.18
N GLY A 122 -13.17 -13.09 -5.03
CA GLY A 122 -12.42 -14.23 -4.49
C GLY A 122 -11.11 -14.54 -5.21
N ASN A 123 -10.68 -13.71 -6.19
CA ASN A 123 -9.38 -13.88 -6.82
C ASN A 123 -8.25 -13.84 -5.77
N TYR A 124 -7.30 -14.75 -5.92
CA TYR A 124 -6.06 -14.72 -5.16
C TYR A 124 -4.90 -15.07 -6.09
N GLY A 125 -3.76 -14.41 -5.90
CA GLY A 125 -2.63 -14.50 -6.82
C GLY A 125 -1.72 -13.27 -6.71
N GLN A 126 -0.81 -13.14 -7.65
CA GLN A 126 0.16 -12.05 -7.64
C GLN A 126 -0.44 -10.73 -8.16
N VAL A 127 0.00 -9.62 -7.59
CA VAL A 127 -0.13 -8.29 -8.18
C VAL A 127 1.28 -7.79 -8.47
N LEU A 128 1.57 -7.54 -9.74
CA LEU A 128 2.84 -7.03 -10.20
C LEU A 128 2.70 -5.55 -10.55
N LEU A 129 3.56 -4.73 -9.96
CA LEU A 129 3.73 -3.32 -10.31
C LEU A 129 5.08 -3.16 -11.00
N SER A 130 5.09 -2.59 -12.21
CA SER A 130 6.33 -2.33 -12.94
C SER A 130 6.41 -0.91 -13.51
N GLY A 131 7.60 -0.32 -13.44
CA GLY A 131 7.89 1.02 -13.98
C GLY A 131 9.04 0.99 -14.98
N ASN A 132 8.84 1.55 -16.18
CA ASN A 132 9.86 1.55 -17.23
C ASN A 132 10.93 2.63 -17.03
N SER A 133 10.55 3.81 -16.53
CA SER A 133 11.41 4.99 -16.38
C SER A 133 11.64 5.43 -14.93
N GLY A 134 10.98 4.81 -13.95
CA GLY A 134 11.06 5.19 -12.54
C GLY A 134 10.77 4.01 -11.61
N SER A 135 11.29 4.08 -10.40
CA SER A 135 10.93 3.18 -9.30
C SER A 135 9.63 3.64 -8.63
N ALA A 136 8.94 2.71 -7.98
CA ALA A 136 7.88 2.98 -7.02
C ALA A 136 8.25 2.35 -5.68
N SER A 137 7.64 2.82 -4.60
CA SER A 137 7.47 2.01 -3.38
C SER A 137 6.04 1.46 -3.36
N LEU A 138 5.86 0.22 -2.91
CA LEU A 138 4.57 -0.47 -2.87
C LEU A 138 4.39 -1.12 -1.51
N ILE A 139 3.20 -1.04 -0.92
CA ILE A 139 2.82 -1.85 0.24
C ILE A 139 1.35 -2.24 0.14
N GLY A 140 1.01 -3.45 0.59
CA GLY A 140 -0.35 -3.96 0.62
C GLY A 140 -0.94 -4.08 2.04
N LEU A 141 -2.26 -4.02 2.13
CA LEU A 141 -3.05 -4.37 3.32
C LEU A 141 -4.23 -5.24 2.89
N ARG A 142 -4.35 -6.46 3.43
CA ARG A 142 -5.57 -7.26 3.26
C ARG A 142 -6.59 -6.81 4.30
N PHE A 143 -7.80 -6.44 3.89
CA PHE A 143 -8.86 -5.90 4.75
C PHE A 143 -10.18 -6.66 4.58
N THR A 144 -10.87 -6.97 5.69
CA THR A 144 -12.11 -7.79 5.73
C THR A 144 -13.29 -7.08 6.40
N GLY A 145 -13.32 -5.74 6.39
CA GLY A 145 -14.42 -4.95 6.97
C GLY A 145 -14.27 -4.65 8.48
N GLY A 146 -13.27 -5.22 9.14
CA GLY A 146 -12.93 -4.92 10.53
C GLY A 146 -11.56 -5.46 10.96
N ASN A 147 -11.04 -6.46 10.24
CA ASN A 147 -9.69 -6.97 10.44
C ASN A 147 -8.80 -6.68 9.24
N PHE A 148 -7.53 -6.42 9.51
CA PHE A 148 -6.52 -6.20 8.48
C PHE A 148 -5.15 -6.74 8.88
N THR A 149 -4.35 -7.04 7.86
CA THR A 149 -2.94 -7.40 8.01
C THR A 149 -2.12 -6.81 6.87
N THR A 150 -0.88 -6.46 7.18
CA THR A 150 0.10 -5.99 6.20
C THR A 150 0.48 -7.12 5.25
N ILE A 151 0.53 -6.80 3.97
CA ILE A 151 1.09 -7.64 2.90
C ILE A 151 2.32 -6.90 2.37
N PRO A 152 3.53 -7.23 2.84
CA PRO A 152 4.74 -6.61 2.34
C PRO A 152 4.96 -6.97 0.87
N GLU A 153 5.61 -6.06 0.15
CA GLU A 153 6.06 -6.29 -1.20
C GLU A 153 7.34 -7.14 -1.24
N THR A 154 7.55 -7.80 -2.36
CA THR A 154 8.83 -8.43 -2.72
C THR A 154 9.37 -7.77 -3.98
N ILE A 155 10.69 -7.54 -4.01
CA ILE A 155 11.39 -7.08 -5.19
C ILE A 155 11.63 -8.28 -6.12
N ARG A 156 11.41 -8.09 -7.42
CA ARG A 156 11.63 -9.10 -8.46
C ARG A 156 12.86 -8.79 -9.31
#